data_AF-A0A8B9HCV0-F1
#
_entry.id   AF-A0A8B9HCV0-F1
#
_cell.length_a   1.000
_cell.length_b   1.000
_cell.length_c   1.000
_cell.angle_alpha   90.00
_cell.angle_beta   90.00
_cell.angle_gamma   90.00
#
_symmetry.space_group_name_H-M   'P 1'
#
loop_
_entity.id
_entity.type
_entity.pdbx_description
1 polymer ?
#
loop_
_entity_poly.entity_id
_entity_poly.type
_entity_poly.pdbx_seq_one_letter_code
_entity_poly.pdbx_strand_id
1 'polypeptide(L)'
;MSTAMNFGNKTFKPRPPDKGSFPLDHFGDCKSFKEKFMRCLSDNNFDNSLCRIQSKEYLECRMERQLMAKEPLEKLGFKDLMDQPQAQNKEANP
;
A
#
# COMPACT_ATOMS: atom_id res chain seq x y z
N MET A 1 -12.51 14.40 46.96
CA MET A 1 -11.17 13.92 46.55
C MET A 1 -11.39 12.97 45.39
N SER A 2 -11.06 13.41 44.18
CA SER A 2 -11.42 12.72 42.93
C SER A 2 -10.41 11.61 42.63
N THR A 3 -10.89 10.37 42.55
CA THR A 3 -10.13 9.19 42.14
C THR A 3 -10.00 9.17 40.61
N ALA A 4 -8.82 9.51 40.10
CA ALA A 4 -8.51 9.43 38.68
C ALA A 4 -8.33 7.95 38.25
N MET A 5 -9.13 7.50 37.27
CA MET A 5 -8.94 6.20 36.62
C MET A 5 -7.82 6.31 35.57
N ASN A 6 -6.69 5.64 35.83
CA ASN A 6 -5.64 5.42 34.84
C ASN A 6 -6.11 4.35 33.85
N PHE A 7 -6.50 4.76 32.64
CA PHE A 7 -6.71 3.85 31.52
C PHE A 7 -5.35 3.26 31.13
N GLY A 8 -5.13 2.02 31.58
CA GLY A 8 -3.89 1.29 31.32
C GLY A 8 -3.54 1.28 29.83
N ASN A 9 -2.41 1.90 29.51
CA ASN A 9 -1.72 1.72 28.23
C ASN A 9 -1.42 0.24 28.06
N LYS A 10 -2.32 -0.49 27.38
CA LYS A 10 -2.03 -1.82 26.87
C LYS A 10 -0.88 -1.65 25.89
N THR A 11 0.32 -2.03 26.31
CA THR A 11 1.50 -2.08 25.45
C THR A 11 1.16 -2.96 24.26
N PHE A 12 0.88 -2.35 23.11
CA PHE A 12 0.74 -3.05 21.85
C PHE A 12 2.10 -3.66 21.53
N LYS A 13 2.26 -4.95 21.83
CA LYS A 13 3.42 -5.73 21.38
C LYS A 13 3.08 -6.28 20.01
N PRO A 14 3.48 -5.61 18.91
CA PRO A 14 3.30 -6.19 17.58
C PRO A 14 4.01 -7.54 17.55
N ARG A 15 3.29 -8.59 17.16
CA ARG A 15 3.89 -9.91 16.94
C ARG A 15 4.52 -9.89 15.54
N PRO A 16 5.80 -10.20 15.36
CA PRO A 16 6.28 -10.55 14.02
C PRO A 16 5.51 -11.80 13.53
N PRO A 17 5.00 -11.86 12.28
CA PRO A 17 5.27 -11.01 11.12
C PRO A 17 4.19 -9.95 10.83
N ASP A 18 3.36 -9.54 11.78
CA ASP A 18 2.32 -8.51 11.54
C ASP A 18 2.89 -7.16 11.05
N LYS A 19 4.20 -6.94 11.25
CA LYS A 19 4.96 -5.78 10.73
C LYS A 19 6.38 -6.18 10.27
N GLY A 20 6.53 -7.38 9.70
CA GLY A 20 7.83 -7.93 9.32
C GLY A 20 8.64 -7.04 8.36
N SER A 21 9.89 -6.73 8.74
CA SER A 21 10.95 -6.30 7.81
C SER A 21 11.76 -7.54 7.43
N PHE A 22 11.31 -8.31 6.42
CA PHE A 22 12.06 -9.43 5.83
C PHE A 22 11.32 -9.99 4.60
N PRO A 23 12.03 -10.53 3.60
CA PRO A 23 12.21 -9.89 2.30
C PRO A 23 10.86 -9.60 1.60
N LEU A 24 10.44 -8.34 1.67
CA LEU A 24 9.16 -7.80 1.18
C LEU A 24 8.84 -8.06 -0.31
N ASP A 25 9.81 -8.54 -1.07
CA ASP A 25 9.70 -9.04 -2.44
C ASP A 25 10.99 -9.83 -2.76
N HIS A 26 11.11 -11.08 -2.31
CA HIS A 26 12.37 -11.85 -2.47
C HIS A 26 12.70 -12.11 -3.95
N PHE A 27 11.68 -12.27 -4.77
CA PHE A 27 11.81 -12.65 -6.18
C PHE A 27 11.48 -11.50 -7.15
N GLY A 28 11.11 -10.32 -6.65
CA GLY A 28 10.73 -9.20 -7.51
C GLY A 28 9.39 -9.42 -8.20
N ASP A 29 8.48 -10.16 -7.59
CA ASP A 29 7.18 -10.55 -8.14
C ASP A 29 6.30 -9.35 -8.50
N CYS A 30 6.47 -8.22 -7.80
CA CYS A 30 5.77 -6.96 -8.07
C CYS A 30 6.70 -5.87 -8.60
N LYS A 31 7.87 -6.24 -9.12
CA LYS A 31 8.91 -5.29 -9.60
C LYS A 31 8.39 -4.37 -10.70
N SER A 32 7.59 -4.86 -11.64
CA SER A 32 7.02 -4.05 -12.73
C SER A 32 6.13 -2.93 -12.21
N PHE A 33 5.25 -3.22 -11.25
CA PHE A 33 4.38 -2.22 -10.60
C PHE A 33 5.18 -1.24 -9.75
N LYS A 34 6.21 -1.74 -9.03
CA LYS A 34 7.15 -0.89 -8.29
C LYS A 34 7.83 0.11 -9.21
N GLU A 35 8.35 -0.34 -10.35
CA GLU A 35 9.06 0.52 -11.31
C GLU A 35 8.13 1.60 -11.88
N LYS A 36 6.89 1.26 -12.22
CA LYS A 36 5.88 2.24 -12.64
C LYS A 36 5.62 3.30 -11.56
N PHE A 37 5.47 2.88 -10.31
CA PHE A 37 5.26 3.80 -9.19
C PHE A 37 6.48 4.69 -8.96
N MET A 38 7.70 4.12 -8.97
CA MET A 38 8.94 4.88 -8.80
C MET A 38 9.19 5.86 -9.94
N ARG A 39 8.82 5.49 -11.17
CA ARG A 39 8.88 6.39 -12.33
C ARG A 39 7.93 7.56 -12.13
N CYS A 40 6.67 7.30 -11.77
CA CYS A 40 5.72 8.37 -11.47
C CYS A 40 6.24 9.32 -10.39
N LEU A 41 6.79 8.79 -9.29
CA LEU A 41 7.39 9.63 -8.24
C LEU A 41 8.53 10.48 -8.79
N SER A 42 9.43 9.89 -9.58
CA SER A 42 10.56 10.61 -10.15
C SER A 42 10.10 11.75 -11.07
N ASP A 43 9.06 11.51 -11.88
CA ASP A 43 8.49 12.49 -12.81
C ASP A 43 7.71 13.60 -12.09
N ASN A 44 7.21 13.34 -10.87
CA ASN A 44 6.36 14.26 -10.09
C ASN A 44 7.03 14.75 -8.80
N ASN A 45 8.36 14.89 -8.80
CA ASN A 45 9.12 15.43 -7.66
C ASN A 45 8.87 14.68 -6.33
N PHE A 46 8.65 13.38 -6.40
CA PHE A 46 8.35 12.48 -5.29
C PHE A 46 7.03 12.78 -4.56
N ASP A 47 6.09 13.47 -5.22
CA ASP A 47 4.75 13.66 -4.71
C ASP A 47 3.92 12.37 -4.85
N ASN A 48 3.58 11.78 -3.70
CA ASN A 48 2.80 10.55 -3.64
C ASN A 48 1.32 10.78 -3.99
N SER A 49 0.80 12.00 -3.83
CA SER A 49 -0.60 12.34 -4.10
C SER A 49 -0.94 12.29 -5.59
N LEU A 50 0.05 12.52 -6.45
CA LEU A 50 -0.07 12.44 -7.91
C LEU A 50 0.08 11.00 -8.42
N CYS A 51 0.71 10.12 -7.64
CA CYS A 51 1.03 8.74 -8.02
C CYS A 51 0.16 7.69 -7.33
N ARG A 52 -1.06 8.08 -6.92
CA ARG A 52 -1.96 7.21 -6.14
C ARG A 52 -2.44 5.99 -6.91
N ILE A 53 -2.62 6.11 -8.22
CA ILE A 53 -3.04 5.01 -9.09
C ILE A 53 -1.96 3.92 -9.12
N GLN A 54 -0.71 4.30 -9.41
CA GLN A 54 0.43 3.38 -9.48
C GLN A 54 0.73 2.78 -8.09
N SER A 55 0.55 3.56 -7.03
CA SER A 55 0.68 3.09 -5.64
C SER A 55 -0.37 2.03 -5.30
N LYS A 56 -1.64 2.24 -5.71
CA LYS A 56 -2.72 1.26 -5.55
C LYS A 56 -2.38 -0.06 -6.24
N GLU A 57 -2.03 -0.04 -7.53
CA GLU A 57 -1.68 -1.26 -8.29
C GLU A 57 -0.50 -2.02 -7.65
N TYR A 58 0.50 -1.29 -7.16
CA TYR A 58 1.64 -1.91 -6.49
C TYR A 58 1.22 -2.60 -5.19
N LEU A 59 0.33 -2.00 -4.40
CA LEU A 59 -0.17 -2.62 -3.17
C LEU A 59 -1.11 -3.80 -3.45
N GLU A 60 -1.96 -3.70 -4.47
CA GLU A 60 -2.81 -4.81 -4.93
C GLU A 60 -1.97 -6.04 -5.30
N CYS A 61 -0.92 -5.87 -6.11
CA CYS A 61 -0.02 -6.97 -6.47
C CYS A 61 0.56 -7.68 -5.24
N ARG A 62 0.95 -6.91 -4.22
CA ARG A 62 1.55 -7.46 -3.00
C ARG A 62 0.54 -8.22 -2.15
N MET A 63 -0.71 -7.76 -2.09
CA MET A 63 -1.79 -8.45 -1.40
C MET A 63 -2.21 -9.74 -2.11
N GLU A 64 -2.25 -9.73 -3.46
CA GLU A 64 -2.57 -10.92 -4.26
C GLU A 64 -1.52 -12.02 -4.09
N ARG A 65 -0.25 -11.63 -4.10
CA ARG A 65 0.89 -12.55 -3.98
C ARG A 65 1.26 -12.91 -2.55
N GLN A 66 0.41 -12.55 -1.58
CA GLN A 66 0.63 -12.83 -0.17
C GLN A 66 1.95 -12.24 0.39
N LEU A 67 2.49 -11.21 -0.27
CA LEU A 67 3.64 -10.41 0.19
C LEU A 67 3.22 -9.36 1.22
N MET A 68 1.91 -9.13 1.36
CA MET A 68 1.27 -8.24 2.33
C MET A 68 -0.06 -8.85 2.77
N ALA A 69 -0.47 -8.60 4.02
CA ALA A 69 -1.80 -8.96 4.50
C ALA A 69 -2.87 -8.26 3.64
N LYS A 70 -3.92 -8.99 3.26
CA LYS A 70 -5.04 -8.45 2.50
C LYS A 70 -5.82 -7.48 3.39
N GLU A 71 -5.78 -6.20 3.05
CA GLU A 71 -6.59 -5.16 3.69
C GLU A 71 -7.43 -4.44 2.63
N PRO A 72 -8.67 -4.04 2.97
CA PRO A 72 -9.51 -3.25 2.07
C PRO A 72 -8.83 -1.93 1.71
N LEU A 73 -8.86 -1.58 0.42
CA LEU A 73 -8.20 -0.40 -0.13
C LEU A 73 -8.74 0.92 0.46
N GLU A 74 -9.98 0.92 0.94
CA GLU A 74 -10.59 2.05 1.63
C GLU A 74 -9.83 2.38 2.92
N LYS A 75 -9.35 1.36 3.67
CA LYS A 75 -8.52 1.57 4.87
C LYS A 75 -7.11 2.03 4.54
N LEU A 76 -6.62 1.69 3.36
CA LEU A 76 -5.33 2.16 2.82
C LEU A 76 -5.43 3.57 2.23
N GLY A 77 -6.62 4.19 2.28
CA GLY A 77 -6.86 5.56 1.85
C GLY A 77 -7.35 5.69 0.41
N PHE A 78 -7.47 4.62 -0.37
CA PHE A 78 -7.83 4.66 -1.80
C PHE A 78 -9.34 4.66 -2.08
N LYS A 79 -10.15 5.10 -1.12
CA LYS A 79 -11.62 5.09 -1.23
C LYS A 79 -12.10 5.85 -2.48
N ASP A 80 -11.46 6.97 -2.79
CA ASP A 80 -11.76 7.82 -3.95
C ASP A 80 -11.48 7.15 -5.31
N LEU A 81 -10.57 6.16 -5.34
CA LEU A 81 -10.21 5.43 -6.56
C LEU A 81 -11.00 4.13 -6.76
N MET A 82 -11.97 3.82 -5.88
CA MET A 82 -12.86 2.68 -6.03
C MET A 82 -14.16 3.04 -6.74
N ASP A 83 -14.60 4.28 -6.61
CA ASP A 83 -15.84 4.79 -7.23
C ASP A 83 -15.66 5.15 -8.71
N GLN A 84 -14.43 5.14 -9.23
CA GLN A 84 -14.13 5.35 -10.65
C GLN A 84 -13.67 4.04 -11.31
N PRO A 85 -14.36 3.57 -12.38
CA PRO A 85 -13.93 2.39 -13.13
C PRO A 85 -12.52 2.64 -13.69
N GLN A 86 -11.65 1.66 -13.54
CA GLN A 86 -10.27 1.65 -14.03
C GLN A 86 -10.21 2.04 -15.52
N ALA A 87 -9.85 3.28 -15.80
CA ALA A 87 -9.48 3.73 -17.12
C ALA A 87 -7.96 3.77 -17.22
N GLN A 88 -7.44 3.11 -18.27
CA GLN A 88 -6.05 3.08 -18.77
C GLN A 88 -5.22 1.95 -18.13
N ASN A 89 -4.78 0.92 -18.87
CA ASN A 89 -4.08 1.03 -20.15
C ASN A 89 -4.23 -0.24 -21.04
N LYS A 90 -5.02 -0.12 -22.13
CA LYS A 90 -4.73 -0.83 -23.37
C LYS A 90 -3.69 0.00 -24.11
N GLU A 91 -2.41 -0.32 -23.95
CA GLU A 91 -1.37 0.20 -24.85
C GLU A 91 -1.08 -0.88 -25.88
N ALA A 92 -1.24 -0.45 -27.12
CA ALA A 92 -1.12 -1.22 -28.34
C ALA A 92 0.29 -1.82 -28.49
N ASN A 93 0.35 -3.00 -29.07
CA ASN A 93 1.55 -3.44 -29.80
C ASN A 93 1.12 -3.54 -31.28
N PRO A 94 1.92 -3.02 -32.23
CA PRO A 94 1.56 -2.90 -33.64
C PRO A 94 1.26 -4.23 -34.34
#